data_AF-A0ABD1NUL9-F1
#
_entry.id   AF-A0ABD1NUL9-F1
#
_cell.length_a   1.000
_cell.length_b   1.000
_cell.length_c   1.000
_cell.angle_alpha   90.00
_cell.angle_beta   90.00
_cell.angle_gamma   90.00
#
_symmetry.space_group_name_H-M   'P 1'
#
loop_
_entity.id
_entity.type
_entity.pdbx_description
1 polymer ?
#
loop_
_entity_poly.entity_id
_entity_poly.type
_entity_poly.pdbx_seq_one_letter_code
_entity_poly.pdbx_strand_id
1 'polypeptide(L)'
;MHDLENQFWEKSAFIDSLQLELKKANELHIWSEKVASNAISELGQLKADMELQGRKNLDQAAYISLLETELEKLQMELGKSEEEVCHLNTNVENVKSELQIRAEIVETREKENEAQVEIVLLKSELQNERLKLAAAEVSEARSNSETSALYNTLQPLALELEEANKENQELKKAKKLADESKSNNIVELPEENHTQYGELSEEEVCDLNTNVESVKSELEIRAEMVETREKENEAQVEIVLLKSELQNERSKLAAAEVSEARSKSETSALYNTLQPLALELEEAKKENQELKKAKKLADESKSNNIVELPVENHSQYGELSEEEVCHLNTNVESVADEEQKTYEERKDGTDVHETLIKKNASLDENVQEFEGLKKELEVALSKIEEFRIRAEQAISRAEVAENAKTALEEEIKRRRERKERRKAAITALHEELSSRDTSTANGLKLDDAVKNDRSLGKVLNIKF
;
A
#
# COMPACT_ATOMS: atom_id res chain seq x y z
N MET A 1 -83.85 -74.41 100.21
CA MET A 1 -83.48 -75.11 98.96
C MET A 1 -83.57 -74.13 97.80
N HIS A 2 -84.77 -73.74 97.35
CA HIS A 2 -84.95 -72.84 96.20
C HIS A 2 -84.10 -71.56 96.22
N ASP A 3 -83.90 -70.89 97.36
CA ASP A 3 -83.05 -69.68 97.41
C ASP A 3 -81.58 -69.95 97.06
N LEU A 4 -81.06 -71.13 97.41
CA LEU A 4 -79.70 -71.57 97.06
C LEU A 4 -79.63 -72.04 95.59
N GLU A 5 -80.71 -72.64 95.08
CA GLU A 5 -80.83 -73.06 93.68
C GLU A 5 -80.88 -71.84 92.75
N ASN A 6 -81.68 -70.81 93.11
CA ASN A 6 -81.71 -69.52 92.42
C ASN A 6 -80.34 -68.82 92.46
N GLN A 7 -79.72 -68.71 93.63
CA GLN A 7 -78.39 -68.09 93.75
C GLN A 7 -77.31 -68.86 92.96
N PHE A 8 -77.44 -70.18 92.81
CA PHE A 8 -76.56 -70.98 91.97
C PHE A 8 -76.75 -70.65 90.48
N TRP A 9 -77.99 -70.55 89.99
CA TRP A 9 -78.28 -70.15 88.61
C TRP A 9 -77.82 -68.72 88.29
N GLU A 10 -78.07 -67.76 89.19
CA GLU A 10 -77.56 -66.38 89.07
C GLU A 10 -76.03 -66.34 88.96
N LYS A 11 -75.32 -67.09 89.82
CA LYS A 11 -73.86 -67.19 89.78
C LYS A 11 -73.35 -67.88 88.51
N SER A 12 -74.05 -68.90 88.01
CA SER A 12 -73.68 -69.55 86.73
C SER A 12 -73.80 -68.56 85.57
N ALA A 13 -74.95 -67.89 85.43
CA ALA A 13 -75.16 -66.91 84.37
C ALA A 13 -74.16 -65.73 84.44
N PHE A 14 -73.76 -65.31 85.64
CA PHE A 14 -72.71 -64.31 85.83
C PHE A 14 -71.32 -64.83 85.41
N ILE A 15 -70.97 -66.08 85.74
CA ILE A 15 -69.73 -66.72 85.28
C ILE A 15 -69.69 -66.83 83.76
N ASP A 16 -70.79 -67.24 83.13
CA ASP A 16 -70.90 -67.36 81.67
C ASP A 16 -70.77 -65.97 80.98
N SER A 17 -71.36 -64.93 81.59
CA SER A 17 -71.21 -63.55 81.14
C SER A 17 -69.76 -63.05 81.24
N LEU A 18 -69.07 -63.34 82.35
CA LEU A 18 -67.65 -62.98 82.52
C LEU A 18 -66.73 -63.73 81.54
N GLN A 19 -67.02 -65.00 81.24
CA GLN A 19 -66.27 -65.76 80.23
C GLN A 19 -66.45 -65.18 78.82
N LEU A 20 -67.68 -64.76 78.47
CA LEU A 20 -67.97 -64.10 77.20
C LEU A 20 -67.27 -62.73 77.09
N GLU A 21 -67.27 -61.94 78.16
CA GLU A 21 -66.58 -60.65 78.22
C GLU A 21 -65.05 -60.82 78.13
N LEU A 22 -64.47 -61.78 78.86
CA LEU A 22 -63.04 -62.10 78.79
C LEU A 22 -62.64 -62.57 77.39
N LYS A 23 -63.45 -63.41 76.73
CA LYS A 23 -63.21 -63.82 75.34
C LYS A 23 -63.22 -62.61 74.39
N LYS A 24 -64.23 -61.74 74.50
CA LYS A 24 -64.33 -60.52 73.70
C LYS A 24 -63.15 -59.56 73.93
N ALA A 25 -62.69 -59.44 75.18
CA ALA A 25 -61.52 -58.63 75.53
C ALA A 25 -60.24 -59.18 74.89
N ASN A 26 -60.05 -60.51 74.88
CA ASN A 26 -58.91 -61.16 74.22
C ASN A 26 -58.96 -61.00 72.69
N GLU A 27 -60.14 -61.11 72.06
CA GLU A 27 -60.31 -60.87 70.62
C GLU A 27 -59.98 -59.41 70.25
N LEU A 28 -60.43 -58.44 71.07
CA LEU A 28 -60.07 -57.02 70.92
C LEU A 28 -58.58 -56.75 71.15
N HIS A 29 -57.94 -57.42 72.11
CA HIS A 29 -56.50 -57.32 72.34
C HIS A 29 -55.71 -57.79 71.10
N ILE A 30 -56.01 -58.98 70.58
CA ILE A 30 -55.34 -59.54 69.39
C ILE A 30 -55.53 -58.62 68.17
N TRP A 31 -56.72 -58.03 68.01
CA TRP A 31 -56.96 -57.07 66.92
C TRP A 31 -56.17 -55.77 67.12
N SER A 32 -56.13 -55.22 68.34
CA SER A 32 -55.36 -54.03 68.68
C SER A 32 -53.85 -54.24 68.52
N GLU A 33 -53.33 -55.40 68.93
CA GLU A 33 -51.93 -55.79 68.78
C GLU A 33 -51.53 -55.91 67.31
N LYS A 34 -52.39 -56.50 66.47
CA LYS A 34 -52.20 -56.56 65.02
C LYS A 34 -52.22 -55.16 64.38
N VAL A 35 -53.15 -54.30 64.76
CA VAL A 35 -53.21 -52.90 64.25
C VAL A 35 -51.96 -52.13 64.67
N ALA A 36 -51.49 -52.28 65.92
CA ALA A 36 -50.26 -51.66 66.39
C ALA A 36 -49.02 -52.18 65.64
N SER A 37 -48.93 -53.50 65.41
CA SER A 37 -47.84 -54.12 64.64
C SER A 37 -47.78 -53.61 63.19
N ASN A 38 -48.93 -53.51 62.52
CA ASN A 38 -49.03 -52.90 61.19
C ASN A 38 -48.53 -51.44 61.20
N ALA A 39 -49.05 -50.62 62.12
CA ALA A 39 -48.68 -49.20 62.21
C ALA A 39 -47.18 -48.98 62.51
N ILE A 40 -46.56 -49.86 63.31
CA ILE A 40 -45.10 -49.86 63.54
C ILE A 40 -44.33 -50.18 62.25
N SER A 41 -44.82 -51.13 61.44
CA SER A 41 -44.20 -51.48 60.16
C SER A 41 -44.34 -50.36 59.13
N GLU A 42 -45.50 -49.72 59.04
CA GLU A 42 -45.78 -48.58 58.15
C GLU A 42 -44.93 -47.35 58.51
N LEU A 43 -44.80 -47.04 59.81
CA LEU A 43 -43.91 -46.00 60.31
C LEU A 43 -42.44 -46.31 60.00
N GLY A 44 -42.03 -47.58 60.14
CA GLY A 44 -40.68 -48.03 59.77
C GLY A 44 -40.35 -47.82 58.30
N GLN A 45 -41.29 -48.13 57.40
CA GLN A 45 -41.14 -47.89 55.96
C GLN A 45 -41.09 -46.39 55.65
N LEU A 46 -42.04 -45.59 56.17
CA LEU A 46 -42.09 -44.15 55.98
C LEU A 46 -40.78 -43.46 56.42
N LYS A 47 -40.21 -43.90 57.54
CA LYS A 47 -38.90 -43.42 58.01
C LYS A 47 -37.78 -43.73 57.00
N ALA A 48 -37.72 -44.96 56.47
CA ALA A 48 -36.70 -45.34 55.50
C ALA A 48 -36.82 -44.54 54.19
N ASP A 49 -38.05 -44.26 53.75
CA ASP A 49 -38.32 -43.43 52.56
C ASP A 49 -37.93 -41.97 52.78
N MET A 50 -38.16 -41.42 53.98
CA MET A 50 -37.66 -40.09 54.38
C MET A 50 -36.13 -40.03 54.43
N GLU A 51 -35.45 -41.05 54.96
CA GLU A 51 -33.98 -41.14 54.98
C GLU A 51 -33.38 -41.34 53.58
N LEU A 52 -34.11 -41.94 52.65
CA LEU A 52 -33.72 -42.03 51.24
C LEU A 52 -33.91 -40.70 50.52
N GLN A 53 -35.04 -40.00 50.73
CA GLN A 53 -35.29 -38.70 50.14
C GLN A 53 -34.34 -37.63 50.69
N GLY A 54 -34.00 -37.67 51.98
CA GLY A 54 -33.00 -36.78 52.58
C GLY A 54 -31.63 -36.91 51.90
N ARG A 55 -31.20 -38.13 51.54
CA ARG A 55 -29.98 -38.37 50.76
C ARG A 55 -30.07 -37.79 49.34
N LYS A 56 -31.16 -38.07 48.61
CA LYS A 56 -31.37 -37.49 47.27
C LYS A 56 -31.32 -35.96 47.28
N ASN A 57 -31.93 -35.32 48.28
CA ASN A 57 -31.91 -33.86 48.43
C ASN A 57 -30.50 -33.33 48.70
N LEU A 58 -29.67 -34.05 49.47
CA LEU A 58 -28.26 -33.70 49.71
C LEU A 58 -27.41 -33.87 48.44
N ASP A 59 -27.58 -34.98 47.71
CA ASP A 59 -26.90 -35.23 46.44
C ASP A 59 -27.24 -34.16 45.39
N GLN A 60 -28.51 -33.75 45.34
CA GLN A 60 -28.98 -32.64 44.49
C GLN A 60 -28.38 -31.29 44.91
N ALA A 61 -28.33 -30.99 46.21
CA ALA A 61 -27.73 -29.75 46.71
C ALA A 61 -26.21 -29.67 46.40
N ALA A 62 -25.50 -30.79 46.48
CA ALA A 62 -24.09 -30.86 46.09
C ALA A 62 -23.89 -30.62 44.58
N TYR A 63 -24.79 -31.15 43.73
CA TYR A 63 -24.75 -30.90 42.29
C TYR A 63 -25.09 -29.45 41.91
N ILE A 64 -26.07 -28.85 42.58
CA ILE A 64 -26.40 -27.41 42.42
C ILE A 64 -25.19 -26.55 42.78
N SER A 65 -24.57 -26.80 43.94
CA SER A 65 -23.39 -26.03 44.38
C SER A 65 -22.19 -26.17 43.44
N LEU A 66 -22.00 -27.34 42.80
CA LEU A 66 -21.00 -27.50 41.75
C LEU A 66 -21.29 -26.61 40.54
N LEU A 67 -22.52 -26.62 40.02
CA LEU A 67 -22.95 -25.79 38.89
C LEU A 67 -22.85 -24.29 39.21
N GLU A 68 -23.16 -23.87 40.43
CA GLU A 68 -22.98 -22.48 40.89
C GLU A 68 -21.52 -22.05 40.79
N THR A 69 -20.57 -22.86 41.28
CA THR A 69 -19.13 -22.53 41.17
C THR A 69 -18.58 -22.57 39.74
N GLU A 70 -19.15 -23.40 38.85
CA GLU A 70 -18.79 -23.43 37.43
C GLU A 70 -19.32 -22.18 36.70
N LEU A 71 -20.53 -21.74 37.04
CA LEU A 71 -21.13 -20.50 36.54
C LEU A 71 -20.35 -19.26 36.99
N GLU A 72 -19.97 -19.17 38.27
CA GLU A 72 -19.08 -18.10 38.78
C GLU A 72 -17.74 -18.06 38.04
N LYS A 73 -17.14 -19.23 37.78
CA LYS A 73 -15.89 -19.33 37.00
C LYS A 73 -16.07 -18.81 35.57
N LEU A 74 -17.15 -19.21 34.88
CA LEU A 74 -17.44 -18.75 33.52
C LEU A 74 -17.72 -17.25 33.45
N GLN A 75 -18.38 -16.67 34.46
CA GLN A 75 -18.55 -15.22 34.58
C GLN A 75 -17.21 -14.48 34.74
N MET A 76 -16.28 -15.01 35.56
CA MET A 76 -14.92 -14.44 35.68
C MET A 76 -14.07 -14.59 34.42
N GLU A 77 -14.31 -15.61 33.60
CA GLU A 77 -13.62 -15.80 32.31
C GLU A 77 -14.21 -14.88 31.22
N LEU A 78 -15.54 -14.68 31.22
CA LEU A 78 -16.20 -13.70 30.36
C LEU A 78 -15.71 -12.27 30.64
N GLY A 79 -15.70 -11.82 31.90
CA GLY A 79 -15.29 -10.46 32.25
C GLY A 79 -13.85 -10.12 31.81
N LYS A 80 -12.92 -11.08 31.91
CA LYS A 80 -11.55 -10.93 31.39
C LYS A 80 -11.52 -10.80 29.86
N SER A 81 -12.35 -11.57 29.16
CA SER A 81 -12.48 -11.44 27.71
C SER A 81 -13.08 -10.08 27.30
N GLU A 82 -13.97 -9.51 28.11
CA GLU A 82 -14.51 -8.16 27.89
C GLU A 82 -13.44 -7.08 28.14
N GLU A 83 -12.62 -7.22 29.17
CA GLU A 83 -11.45 -6.35 29.43
C GLU A 83 -10.42 -6.40 28.27
N GLU A 84 -10.09 -7.61 27.79
CA GLU A 84 -9.20 -7.80 26.63
C GLU A 84 -9.78 -7.17 25.35
N VAL A 85 -11.08 -7.30 25.09
CA VAL A 85 -11.76 -6.66 23.96
C VAL A 85 -11.74 -5.12 24.08
N CYS A 86 -11.91 -4.56 25.27
CA CYS A 86 -11.82 -3.11 25.49
C CYS A 86 -10.40 -2.57 25.22
N HIS A 87 -9.38 -3.30 25.67
CA HIS A 87 -7.98 -2.97 25.38
C HIS A 87 -7.66 -3.08 23.88
N LEU A 88 -8.15 -4.12 23.20
CA LEU A 88 -7.98 -4.28 21.75
C LEU A 88 -8.69 -3.18 20.96
N ASN A 89 -9.91 -2.77 21.33
CA ASN A 89 -10.62 -1.68 20.66
C ASN A 89 -9.85 -0.36 20.78
N THR A 90 -9.31 -0.05 21.98
CA THR A 90 -8.48 1.14 22.21
C THR A 90 -7.25 1.15 21.29
N ASN A 91 -6.57 0.01 21.13
CA ASN A 91 -5.43 -0.12 20.24
C ASN A 91 -5.82 -0.01 18.74
N VAL A 92 -7.01 -0.48 18.35
CA VAL A 92 -7.53 -0.30 16.98
C VAL A 92 -7.83 1.17 16.68
N GLU A 93 -8.37 1.93 17.65
CA GLU A 93 -8.60 3.37 17.48
C GLU A 93 -7.29 4.17 17.40
N ASN A 94 -6.28 3.81 18.18
CA ASN A 94 -4.94 4.41 18.10
C ASN A 94 -4.26 4.14 16.74
N VAL A 95 -4.24 2.88 16.28
CA VAL A 95 -3.67 2.55 14.95
C VAL A 95 -4.45 3.22 13.81
N LYS A 96 -5.75 3.44 13.98
CA LYS A 96 -6.59 4.15 13.00
C LYS A 96 -6.22 5.65 12.92
N SER A 97 -5.97 6.33 14.04
CA SER A 97 -5.54 7.73 14.02
C SER A 97 -4.12 7.91 13.49
N GLU A 98 -3.18 7.03 13.87
CA GLU A 98 -1.82 6.97 13.29
C GLU A 98 -1.86 6.80 11.76
N LEU A 99 -2.69 5.87 11.25
CA LEU A 99 -2.83 5.63 9.82
C LEU A 99 -3.42 6.84 9.07
N GLN A 100 -4.33 7.60 9.70
CA GLN A 100 -4.87 8.81 9.10
C GLN A 100 -3.84 9.94 9.05
N ILE A 101 -3.13 10.22 10.16
CA ILE A 101 -2.02 11.19 10.19
C ILE A 101 -0.97 10.83 9.13
N ARG A 102 -0.66 9.54 8.97
CA ARG A 102 0.27 9.05 7.96
C ARG A 102 -0.23 9.22 6.52
N ALA A 103 -1.54 9.23 6.28
CA ALA A 103 -2.11 9.55 4.97
C ALA A 103 -2.00 11.06 4.67
N GLU A 104 -2.32 11.91 5.64
CA GLU A 104 -2.20 13.38 5.53
C GLU A 104 -0.74 13.83 5.29
N ILE A 105 0.24 13.15 5.90
CA ILE A 105 1.68 13.34 5.63
C ILE A 105 2.07 12.93 4.19
N VAL A 106 1.46 11.89 3.62
CA VAL A 106 1.71 11.50 2.21
C VAL A 106 1.11 12.54 1.26
N GLU A 107 -0.13 12.96 1.49
CA GLU A 107 -0.81 13.94 0.64
C GLU A 107 -0.11 15.32 0.64
N THR A 108 0.34 15.79 1.82
CA THR A 108 1.12 17.04 1.93
C THR A 108 2.48 16.93 1.23
N ARG A 109 3.16 15.77 1.33
CA ARG A 109 4.41 15.51 0.62
C ARG A 109 4.23 15.42 -0.89
N GLU A 110 3.12 14.86 -1.39
CA GLU A 110 2.84 14.82 -2.83
C GLU A 110 2.63 16.25 -3.39
N LYS A 111 1.91 17.10 -2.66
CA LYS A 111 1.76 18.54 -2.98
C LYS A 111 3.09 19.31 -2.93
N GLU A 112 3.97 18.99 -1.99
CA GLU A 112 5.31 19.59 -1.94
C GLU A 112 6.15 19.17 -3.16
N ASN A 113 6.14 17.89 -3.53
CA ASN A 113 6.84 17.41 -4.73
C ASN A 113 6.31 18.08 -6.01
N GLU A 114 4.99 18.28 -6.12
CA GLU A 114 4.37 19.00 -7.23
C GLU A 114 4.85 20.46 -7.30
N ALA A 115 4.83 21.19 -6.18
CA ALA A 115 5.36 22.55 -6.09
C ALA A 115 6.87 22.63 -6.39
N GLN A 116 7.67 21.65 -5.94
CA GLN A 116 9.11 21.58 -6.28
C GLN A 116 9.32 21.37 -7.79
N VAL A 117 8.46 20.58 -8.46
CA VAL A 117 8.49 20.40 -9.93
C VAL A 117 8.09 21.69 -10.65
N GLU A 118 7.05 22.39 -10.21
CA GLU A 118 6.62 23.68 -10.76
C GLU A 118 7.74 24.74 -10.65
N ILE A 119 8.39 24.85 -9.48
CA ILE A 119 9.53 25.74 -9.26
C ILE A 119 10.69 25.44 -10.22
N VAL A 120 10.96 24.16 -10.50
CA VAL A 120 12.01 23.76 -11.47
C VAL A 120 11.59 24.12 -12.91
N LEU A 121 10.32 23.94 -13.27
CA LEU A 121 9.79 24.29 -14.59
C LEU A 121 9.88 25.79 -14.83
N LEU A 122 9.30 26.61 -13.95
CA LEU A 122 9.32 28.08 -14.02
C LEU A 122 10.76 28.63 -14.06
N LYS A 123 11.69 28.01 -13.32
CA LYS A 123 13.12 28.38 -13.35
C LYS A 123 13.76 28.10 -14.71
N SER A 124 13.33 27.06 -15.43
CA SER A 124 13.81 26.75 -16.78
C SER A 124 13.20 27.68 -17.83
N GLU A 125 11.93 28.04 -17.71
CA GLU A 125 11.26 29.02 -18.57
C GLU A 125 11.89 30.40 -18.43
N LEU A 126 12.15 30.85 -17.19
CA LEU A 126 12.85 32.09 -16.89
C LEU A 126 14.28 32.12 -17.44
N GLN A 127 14.97 30.98 -17.51
CA GLN A 127 16.26 30.86 -18.22
C GLN A 127 16.10 30.97 -19.74
N ASN A 128 15.05 30.36 -20.32
CA ASN A 128 14.75 30.46 -21.75
C ASN A 128 14.41 31.90 -22.18
N GLU A 129 13.59 32.62 -21.42
CA GLU A 129 13.29 34.03 -21.69
C GLU A 129 14.52 34.94 -21.55
N ARG A 130 15.41 34.67 -20.59
CA ARG A 130 16.71 35.37 -20.50
C ARG A 130 17.60 35.13 -21.72
N LEU A 131 17.61 33.91 -22.27
CA LEU A 131 18.36 33.60 -23.49
C LEU A 131 17.76 34.30 -24.73
N LYS A 132 16.43 34.33 -24.85
CA LYS A 132 15.73 35.09 -25.90
C LYS A 132 16.01 36.59 -25.81
N LEU A 133 15.96 37.17 -24.60
CA LEU A 133 16.21 38.59 -24.36
C LEU A 133 17.66 38.94 -24.72
N ALA A 134 18.65 38.16 -24.29
CA ALA A 134 20.05 38.36 -24.67
C ALA A 134 20.28 38.23 -26.19
N ALA A 135 19.57 37.32 -26.87
CA ALA A 135 19.63 37.22 -28.33
C ALA A 135 18.99 38.45 -29.03
N ALA A 136 17.89 38.97 -28.49
CA ALA A 136 17.25 40.20 -28.96
C ALA A 136 18.17 41.42 -28.75
N GLU A 137 18.75 41.59 -27.56
CA GLU A 137 19.69 42.66 -27.21
C GLU A 137 20.93 42.66 -28.15
N VAL A 138 21.48 41.49 -28.45
CA VAL A 138 22.58 41.36 -29.44
C VAL A 138 22.13 41.72 -30.86
N SER A 139 20.87 41.47 -31.23
CA SER A 139 20.33 41.89 -32.53
C SER A 139 20.05 43.40 -32.59
N GLU A 140 19.59 44.00 -31.50
CA GLU A 140 19.36 45.45 -31.39
C GLU A 140 20.70 46.20 -31.39
N ALA A 141 21.70 45.74 -30.64
CA ALA A 141 23.04 46.31 -30.65
C ALA A 141 23.69 46.28 -32.05
N ARG A 142 23.40 45.25 -32.87
CA ARG A 142 23.80 45.20 -34.28
C ARG A 142 23.05 46.23 -35.12
N SER A 143 21.72 46.30 -35.02
CA SER A 143 20.91 47.32 -35.71
C SER A 143 21.33 48.75 -35.35
N ASN A 144 21.65 49.01 -34.08
CA ASN A 144 22.12 50.31 -33.59
C ASN A 144 23.56 50.60 -34.07
N SER A 145 24.42 49.59 -34.19
CA SER A 145 25.74 49.72 -34.82
C SER A 145 25.65 49.95 -36.33
N GLU A 146 24.71 49.30 -37.02
CA GLU A 146 24.49 49.43 -38.47
C GLU A 146 23.91 50.81 -38.81
N THR A 147 22.92 51.27 -38.06
CA THR A 147 22.37 52.64 -38.20
C THR A 147 23.38 53.72 -37.83
N SER A 148 24.23 53.51 -36.81
CA SER A 148 25.35 54.40 -36.51
C SER A 148 26.39 54.43 -37.63
N ALA A 149 26.77 53.27 -38.20
CA ALA A 149 27.67 53.20 -39.36
C ALA A 149 27.07 53.88 -40.61
N LEU A 150 25.78 53.70 -40.87
CA LEU A 150 25.06 54.41 -41.93
C LEU A 150 25.06 55.91 -41.68
N TYR A 151 24.76 56.39 -40.47
CA TYR A 151 24.82 57.81 -40.12
C TYR A 151 26.23 58.39 -40.32
N ASN A 152 27.27 57.67 -39.87
CA ASN A 152 28.67 58.06 -40.02
C ASN A 152 29.17 58.04 -41.48
N THR A 153 28.52 57.32 -42.39
CA THR A 153 28.78 57.40 -43.84
C THR A 153 27.91 58.46 -44.53
N LEU A 154 26.70 58.72 -44.01
CA LEU A 154 25.82 59.76 -44.50
C LEU A 154 26.34 61.16 -44.15
N GLN A 155 26.99 61.35 -42.99
CA GLN A 155 27.55 62.63 -42.56
C GLN A 155 28.62 63.21 -43.52
N PRO A 156 29.68 62.49 -43.92
CA PRO A 156 30.64 63.00 -44.91
C PRO A 156 30.01 63.16 -46.29
N LEU A 157 29.06 62.30 -46.69
CA LEU A 157 28.35 62.42 -47.97
C LEU A 157 27.39 63.64 -47.98
N ALA A 158 26.81 63.98 -46.83
CA ALA A 158 26.05 65.21 -46.63
C ALA A 158 26.95 66.44 -46.56
N LEU A 159 28.17 66.35 -46.01
CA LEU A 159 29.17 67.41 -46.07
C LEU A 159 29.71 67.61 -47.49
N GLU A 160 29.92 66.55 -48.27
CA GLU A 160 30.31 66.60 -49.69
C GLU A 160 29.18 67.18 -50.55
N LEU A 161 27.93 66.80 -50.27
CA LEU A 161 26.75 67.44 -50.86
C LEU A 161 26.60 68.91 -50.40
N GLU A 162 26.97 69.25 -49.17
CA GLU A 162 26.98 70.63 -48.69
C GLU A 162 28.17 71.41 -49.26
N GLU A 163 29.31 70.79 -49.56
CA GLU A 163 30.46 71.39 -50.25
C GLU A 163 30.14 71.62 -51.72
N ALA A 164 29.54 70.66 -52.42
CA ALA A 164 28.99 70.87 -53.76
C ALA A 164 27.86 71.92 -53.76
N ASN A 165 27.05 72.00 -52.70
CA ASN A 165 26.09 73.08 -52.50
C ASN A 165 26.73 74.40 -52.03
N LYS A 166 27.94 74.39 -51.46
CA LYS A 166 28.74 75.58 -51.08
C LYS A 166 29.53 76.11 -52.26
N GLU A 167 29.99 75.27 -53.17
CA GLU A 167 30.50 75.64 -54.49
C GLU A 167 29.37 76.25 -55.33
N ASN A 168 28.22 75.56 -55.42
CA ASN A 168 26.99 76.14 -56.00
C ASN A 168 26.47 77.36 -55.23
N GLN A 169 26.73 77.48 -53.93
CA GLN A 169 26.39 78.67 -53.17
C GLN A 169 27.44 79.77 -53.26
N GLU A 170 28.71 79.52 -53.55
CA GLU A 170 29.72 80.54 -53.81
C GLU A 170 29.53 81.11 -55.21
N LEU A 171 29.17 80.27 -56.19
CA LEU A 171 28.52 80.68 -57.44
C LEU A 171 27.22 81.49 -57.21
N LYS A 172 26.65 81.50 -55.99
CA LYS A 172 25.52 82.36 -55.53
C LYS A 172 25.86 83.33 -54.37
N LYS A 173 27.11 83.43 -53.88
CA LYS A 173 27.53 84.20 -52.68
C LYS A 173 28.76 85.07 -52.92
N ALA A 174 29.59 84.74 -53.92
CA ALA A 174 30.19 85.76 -54.78
C ALA A 174 29.12 86.67 -55.44
N LYS A 175 27.85 86.24 -55.41
CA LYS A 175 26.66 87.04 -55.75
C LYS A 175 26.00 87.76 -54.55
N LYS A 176 26.27 87.33 -53.30
CA LYS A 176 25.62 87.79 -52.04
C LYS A 176 26.45 87.47 -50.78
N LEU A 177 27.16 88.46 -50.26
CA LEU A 177 27.63 88.53 -48.86
C LEU A 177 26.52 89.15 -47.98
N ALA A 178 26.21 88.56 -46.80
CA ALA A 178 25.51 89.20 -45.67
C ALA A 178 25.37 88.28 -44.42
N ASP A 179 25.96 88.70 -43.29
CA ASP A 179 25.41 88.84 -41.93
C ASP A 179 24.96 87.63 -41.03
N GLU A 180 25.86 87.23 -40.11
CA GLU A 180 25.75 86.96 -38.63
C GLU A 180 24.54 86.30 -37.88
N SER A 181 24.85 85.46 -36.83
CA SER A 181 24.19 85.33 -35.47
C SER A 181 23.51 83.98 -35.03
N LYS A 182 23.23 83.61 -33.74
CA LYS A 182 23.97 83.55 -32.42
C LYS A 182 23.08 82.95 -31.24
N SER A 183 23.45 81.83 -30.57
CA SER A 183 23.18 81.41 -29.13
C SER A 183 21.73 81.17 -28.56
N ASN A 184 21.39 80.56 -27.38
CA ASN A 184 21.92 79.50 -26.44
C ASN A 184 20.93 79.08 -25.26
N ASN A 185 20.93 77.81 -24.79
CA ASN A 185 20.78 77.17 -23.41
C ASN A 185 19.60 77.34 -22.35
N ILE A 186 19.51 76.34 -21.41
CA ILE A 186 18.98 76.29 -19.96
C ILE A 186 17.46 75.97 -19.66
N VAL A 187 16.91 75.41 -18.52
CA VAL A 187 17.24 74.47 -17.35
C VAL A 187 16.38 74.84 -16.07
N GLU A 188 15.94 74.04 -15.04
CA GLU A 188 15.64 72.59 -14.73
C GLU A 188 15.06 72.38 -13.25
N LEU A 189 14.80 71.13 -12.74
CA LEU A 189 14.56 70.66 -11.31
C LEU A 189 13.12 70.80 -10.62
N PRO A 190 12.82 70.36 -9.33
CA PRO A 190 12.66 68.96 -8.80
C PRO A 190 11.55 68.67 -7.69
N GLU A 191 11.60 67.47 -7.01
CA GLU A 191 11.44 67.16 -5.52
C GLU A 191 10.21 66.48 -4.78
N GLU A 192 10.54 65.87 -3.59
CA GLU A 192 9.78 65.52 -2.33
C GLU A 192 9.04 64.15 -1.97
N ASN A 193 9.63 63.40 -0.99
CA ASN A 193 9.19 62.99 0.41
C ASN A 193 8.08 61.96 0.88
N HIS A 194 8.54 60.85 1.53
CA HIS A 194 8.36 60.33 2.95
C HIS A 194 7.07 59.80 3.69
N THR A 195 7.31 59.12 4.86
CA THR A 195 6.45 58.67 6.04
C THR A 195 5.62 57.35 5.98
N GLN A 196 5.23 56.62 7.07
CA GLN A 196 5.71 56.40 8.48
C GLN A 196 5.03 55.14 9.17
N TYR A 197 5.50 54.73 10.37
CA TYR A 197 5.18 53.56 11.26
C TYR A 197 3.85 53.56 12.07
N GLY A 198 3.54 52.42 12.73
CA GLY A 198 2.55 52.25 13.83
C GLY A 198 2.72 50.93 14.63
N GLU A 199 2.24 50.83 15.89
CA GLU A 199 2.53 49.74 16.86
C GLU A 199 1.38 49.57 17.91
N LEU A 200 1.26 48.42 18.61
CA LEU A 200 0.16 48.09 19.57
C LEU A 200 0.60 47.21 20.79
N SER A 201 -0.29 47.03 21.77
CA SER A 201 -0.02 46.58 23.16
C SER A 201 -0.59 45.21 23.58
N GLU A 202 -0.15 44.69 24.75
CA GLU A 202 -0.49 43.38 25.34
C GLU A 202 -1.32 43.48 26.65
N GLU A 203 -2.16 42.46 26.94
CA GLU A 203 -2.72 42.15 28.28
C GLU A 203 -3.11 40.64 28.35
N GLU A 204 -3.52 40.16 29.53
CA GLU A 204 -4.02 38.81 29.90
C GLU A 204 -2.99 37.69 30.24
N VAL A 205 -2.94 37.32 31.53
CA VAL A 205 -2.27 36.11 32.05
C VAL A 205 -3.03 35.59 33.28
N CYS A 206 -3.54 34.34 33.25
CA CYS A 206 -3.92 33.59 34.47
C CYS A 206 -4.04 32.05 34.27
N ASP A 207 -4.55 31.58 33.12
CA ASP A 207 -4.91 30.16 32.91
C ASP A 207 -3.73 29.19 32.66
N LEU A 208 -2.53 29.51 33.14
CA LEU A 208 -1.30 28.83 32.71
C LEU A 208 -1.13 27.40 33.23
N ASN A 209 -1.58 27.07 34.44
CA ASN A 209 -1.03 25.91 35.16
C ASN A 209 -1.46 24.54 34.61
N THR A 210 -2.69 24.38 34.11
CA THR A 210 -3.12 23.15 33.40
C THR A 210 -2.63 23.12 31.96
N ASN A 211 -2.47 24.28 31.33
CA ASN A 211 -1.93 24.40 29.98
C ASN A 211 -0.44 24.00 29.92
N VAL A 212 0.33 24.17 31.01
CA VAL A 212 1.76 23.79 31.06
C VAL A 212 2.01 22.30 30.77
N GLU A 213 1.15 21.37 31.21
CA GLU A 213 1.35 19.94 30.90
C GLU A 213 0.97 19.59 29.46
N SER A 214 -0.09 20.18 28.90
CA SER A 214 -0.43 20.04 27.47
C SER A 214 0.68 20.60 26.58
N VAL A 215 1.06 21.87 26.82
CA VAL A 215 2.13 22.58 26.12
C VAL A 215 3.46 21.84 26.25
N LYS A 216 3.75 21.16 27.37
CA LYS A 216 4.95 20.31 27.48
C LYS A 216 4.92 19.15 26.48
N SER A 217 3.81 18.40 26.40
CA SER A 217 3.69 17.29 25.44
C SER A 217 3.68 17.77 23.98
N GLU A 218 3.05 18.91 23.70
CA GLU A 218 3.07 19.58 22.39
C GLU A 218 4.49 20.05 22.02
N LEU A 219 5.27 20.57 22.98
CA LEU A 219 6.66 20.96 22.78
C LEU A 219 7.59 19.76 22.53
N GLU A 220 7.32 18.61 23.15
CA GLU A 220 8.09 17.38 22.97
C GLU A 220 7.87 16.81 21.55
N ILE A 221 6.61 16.70 21.10
CA ILE A 221 6.26 16.38 19.71
C ILE A 221 6.86 17.40 18.74
N ARG A 222 6.77 18.70 19.05
CA ARG A 222 7.33 19.78 18.21
C ARG A 222 8.85 19.71 18.12
N ALA A 223 9.55 19.22 19.14
CA ALA A 223 11.00 19.02 19.08
C ALA A 223 11.36 17.87 18.12
N GLU A 224 10.64 16.74 18.17
CA GLU A 224 10.81 15.63 17.22
C GLU A 224 10.49 16.07 15.77
N MET A 225 9.46 16.91 15.58
CA MET A 225 9.15 17.53 14.28
C MET A 225 10.24 18.49 13.78
N VAL A 226 10.99 19.15 14.67
CA VAL A 226 12.15 19.98 14.28
C VAL A 226 13.33 19.10 13.92
N GLU A 227 13.67 18.09 14.73
CA GLU A 227 14.81 17.19 14.47
C GLU A 227 14.63 16.39 13.16
N THR A 228 13.41 15.93 12.87
CA THR A 228 13.09 15.27 11.59
C THR A 228 13.18 16.22 10.40
N ARG A 229 12.76 17.48 10.57
CA ARG A 229 12.88 18.52 9.53
C ARG A 229 14.32 18.96 9.28
N GLU A 230 15.17 18.99 10.32
CA GLU A 230 16.60 19.24 10.18
C GLU A 230 17.30 18.13 9.39
N LYS A 231 16.98 16.86 9.68
CA LYS A 231 17.46 15.70 8.91
C LYS A 231 16.96 15.70 7.46
N GLU A 232 15.72 16.13 7.21
CA GLU A 232 15.22 16.28 5.84
C GLU A 232 15.91 17.44 5.10
N ASN A 233 16.15 18.58 5.74
CA ASN A 233 16.93 19.68 5.17
C ASN A 233 18.36 19.25 4.83
N GLU A 234 19.02 18.47 5.70
CA GLU A 234 20.36 17.92 5.45
C GLU A 234 20.36 16.98 4.24
N ALA A 235 19.38 16.08 4.14
CA ALA A 235 19.22 15.20 2.99
C ALA A 235 18.90 15.97 1.69
N GLN A 236 18.11 17.04 1.75
CA GLN A 236 17.86 17.92 0.60
C GLN A 236 19.15 18.62 0.13
N VAL A 237 20.00 19.07 1.06
CA VAL A 237 21.32 19.64 0.74
C VAL A 237 22.26 18.60 0.11
N GLU A 238 22.30 17.37 0.63
CA GLU A 238 23.08 16.27 0.03
C GLU A 238 22.60 15.96 -1.40
N ILE A 239 21.29 15.89 -1.63
CA ILE A 239 20.70 15.69 -2.96
C ILE A 239 21.09 16.81 -3.94
N VAL A 240 21.09 18.07 -3.49
CA VAL A 240 21.53 19.22 -4.31
C VAL A 240 23.03 19.14 -4.62
N LEU A 241 23.86 18.74 -3.65
CA LEU A 241 25.31 18.56 -3.84
C LEU A 241 25.58 17.47 -4.88
N LEU A 242 25.05 16.26 -4.69
CA LEU A 242 25.18 15.13 -5.60
C LEU A 242 24.66 15.44 -7.01
N LYS A 243 23.58 16.22 -7.13
CA LYS A 243 23.04 16.68 -8.41
C LYS A 243 24.01 17.63 -9.14
N SER A 244 24.75 18.46 -8.39
CA SER A 244 25.78 19.34 -8.95
C SER A 244 27.04 18.58 -9.38
N GLU A 245 27.47 17.57 -8.62
CA GLU A 245 28.57 16.68 -8.98
C GLU A 245 28.24 15.87 -10.24
N LEU A 246 27.04 15.31 -10.32
CA LEU A 246 26.57 14.56 -11.49
C LEU A 246 26.49 15.46 -12.75
N GLN A 247 26.15 16.74 -12.59
CA GLN A 247 26.22 17.72 -13.70
C GLN A 247 27.68 18.03 -14.10
N ASN A 248 28.61 18.11 -13.15
CA ASN A 248 30.03 18.29 -13.42
C ASN A 248 30.61 17.07 -14.18
N GLU A 249 30.35 15.84 -13.73
CA GLU A 249 30.79 14.63 -14.43
C GLU A 249 30.18 14.48 -15.82
N ARG A 250 28.89 14.83 -16.02
CA ARG A 250 28.30 14.92 -17.37
C ARG A 250 29.01 15.94 -18.26
N SER A 251 29.43 17.07 -17.69
CA SER A 251 30.16 18.12 -18.44
C SER A 251 31.57 17.67 -18.83
N LYS A 252 32.27 16.97 -17.94
CA LYS A 252 33.56 16.31 -18.22
C LYS A 252 33.44 15.23 -19.28
N LEU A 253 32.40 14.38 -19.19
CA LEU A 253 32.16 13.28 -20.14
C LEU A 253 31.84 13.82 -21.54
N ALA A 254 31.00 14.86 -21.65
CA ALA A 254 30.73 15.52 -22.93
C ALA A 254 32.00 16.17 -23.53
N ALA A 255 32.87 16.77 -22.71
CA ALA A 255 34.16 17.28 -23.17
C ALA A 255 35.10 16.16 -23.66
N ALA A 256 35.11 15.01 -22.96
CA ALA A 256 35.86 13.82 -23.37
C ALA A 256 35.35 13.24 -24.70
N GLU A 257 34.03 13.07 -24.85
CA GLU A 257 33.37 12.60 -26.07
C GLU A 257 33.67 13.50 -27.28
N VAL A 258 33.63 14.83 -27.10
CA VAL A 258 34.04 15.79 -28.14
C VAL A 258 35.53 15.66 -28.50
N SER A 259 36.41 15.35 -27.53
CA SER A 259 37.83 15.12 -27.80
C SER A 259 38.10 13.79 -28.53
N GLU A 260 37.34 12.74 -28.20
CA GLU A 260 37.42 11.44 -28.89
C GLU A 260 36.84 11.54 -30.31
N ALA A 261 35.74 12.25 -30.50
CA ALA A 261 35.18 12.53 -31.82
C ALA A 261 36.17 13.31 -32.72
N ARG A 262 36.93 14.25 -32.13
CA ARG A 262 38.02 14.94 -32.84
C ARG A 262 39.16 13.99 -33.22
N SER A 263 39.66 13.16 -32.30
CA SER A 263 40.74 12.22 -32.62
C SER A 263 40.32 11.17 -33.68
N LYS A 264 39.05 10.74 -33.68
CA LYS A 264 38.47 9.90 -34.75
C LYS A 264 38.36 10.63 -36.09
N SER A 265 38.01 11.91 -36.08
CA SER A 265 37.99 12.75 -37.30
C SER A 265 39.40 12.98 -37.85
N GLU A 266 40.37 13.29 -36.98
CA GLU A 266 41.78 13.50 -37.33
C GLU A 266 42.43 12.22 -37.88
N THR A 267 42.20 11.06 -37.25
CA THR A 267 42.68 9.77 -37.77
C THR A 267 42.00 9.37 -39.08
N SER A 268 40.72 9.68 -39.27
CA SER A 268 40.04 9.50 -40.57
C SER A 268 40.61 10.43 -41.66
N ALA A 269 40.88 11.70 -41.34
CA ALA A 269 41.51 12.64 -42.27
C ALA A 269 42.94 12.22 -42.65
N LEU A 270 43.72 11.69 -41.70
CA LEU A 270 45.04 11.11 -41.95
C LEU A 270 44.95 9.85 -42.83
N TYR A 271 43.96 8.97 -42.62
CA TYR A 271 43.73 7.81 -43.48
C TYR A 271 43.37 8.23 -44.91
N ASN A 272 42.44 9.19 -45.06
CA ASN A 272 41.97 9.70 -46.34
C ASN A 272 43.05 10.47 -47.12
N THR A 273 44.08 11.00 -46.45
CA THR A 273 45.25 11.63 -47.11
C THR A 273 46.39 10.64 -47.37
N LEU A 274 46.51 9.57 -46.57
CA LEU A 274 47.47 8.48 -46.82
C LEU A 274 47.05 7.61 -48.01
N GLN A 275 45.74 7.41 -48.24
CA GLN A 275 45.22 6.60 -49.35
C GLN A 275 45.66 7.08 -50.76
N PRO A 276 45.52 8.36 -51.15
CA PRO A 276 46.01 8.83 -52.45
C PRO A 276 47.55 8.79 -52.53
N LEU A 277 48.28 9.08 -51.45
CA LEU A 277 49.75 8.95 -51.42
C LEU A 277 50.20 7.48 -51.61
N ALA A 278 49.44 6.51 -51.09
CA ALA A 278 49.71 5.10 -51.31
C ALA A 278 49.45 4.68 -52.77
N LEU A 279 48.40 5.22 -53.41
CA LEU A 279 48.11 5.02 -54.83
C LEU A 279 49.18 5.67 -55.72
N GLU A 280 49.58 6.91 -55.45
CA GLU A 280 50.65 7.62 -56.15
C GLU A 280 52.00 6.89 -56.01
N LEU A 281 52.29 6.33 -54.83
CA LEU A 281 53.46 5.47 -54.61
C LEU A 281 53.37 4.15 -55.40
N GLU A 282 52.18 3.57 -55.58
CA GLU A 282 51.99 2.37 -56.39
C GLU A 282 52.07 2.68 -57.90
N GLU A 283 51.54 3.83 -58.34
CA GLU A 283 51.65 4.33 -59.70
C GLU A 283 53.10 4.66 -60.06
N ALA A 284 53.82 5.41 -59.21
CA ALA A 284 55.26 5.64 -59.38
C ALA A 284 56.08 4.34 -59.35
N LYS A 285 55.64 3.29 -58.62
CA LYS A 285 56.23 1.94 -58.70
C LYS A 285 55.91 1.24 -60.01
N LYS A 286 54.69 1.38 -60.55
CA LYS A 286 54.28 0.86 -61.86
C LYS A 286 55.05 1.56 -62.97
N GLU A 287 55.13 2.89 -62.97
CA GLU A 287 55.96 3.67 -63.87
C GLU A 287 57.44 3.26 -63.77
N ASN A 288 58.00 3.11 -62.57
CA ASN A 288 59.38 2.60 -62.42
C ASN A 288 59.56 1.14 -62.91
N GLN A 289 58.53 0.30 -62.81
CA GLN A 289 58.54 -1.02 -63.44
C GLN A 289 58.38 -0.92 -64.96
N GLU A 290 57.61 0.03 -65.48
CA GLU A 290 57.38 0.26 -66.90
C GLU A 290 58.59 0.91 -67.56
N LEU A 291 59.33 1.80 -66.89
CA LEU A 291 60.65 2.27 -67.33
C LEU A 291 61.67 1.13 -67.32
N LYS A 292 61.62 0.20 -66.36
CA LYS A 292 62.45 -1.02 -66.37
C LYS A 292 62.02 -2.00 -67.47
N LYS A 293 60.72 -2.17 -67.73
CA LYS A 293 60.18 -2.99 -68.82
C LYS A 293 60.42 -2.36 -70.18
N ALA A 294 60.33 -1.04 -70.33
CA ALA A 294 60.59 -0.29 -71.56
C ALA A 294 62.08 -0.21 -71.86
N LYS A 295 62.94 -0.18 -70.83
CA LYS A 295 64.37 -0.45 -71.00
C LYS A 295 64.59 -1.88 -71.50
N LYS A 296 64.06 -2.89 -70.80
CA LYS A 296 64.11 -4.29 -71.27
C LYS A 296 63.48 -4.49 -72.63
N LEU A 297 62.44 -3.77 -73.01
CA LEU A 297 61.76 -3.86 -74.32
C LEU A 297 62.45 -2.99 -75.38
N ALA A 298 63.26 -2.00 -75.04
CA ALA A 298 64.25 -1.48 -75.99
C ALA A 298 65.28 -2.59 -76.34
N ASP A 299 65.59 -3.48 -75.39
CA ASP A 299 66.40 -4.68 -75.62
C ASP A 299 65.60 -5.85 -76.26
N GLU A 300 64.30 -5.99 -75.96
CA GLU A 300 63.44 -7.17 -76.19
C GLU A 300 62.27 -6.94 -77.19
N SER A 301 62.12 -5.77 -77.84
CA SER A 301 61.06 -5.47 -78.85
C SER A 301 61.26 -6.21 -80.18
N LYS A 302 61.20 -7.53 -80.11
CA LYS A 302 61.30 -8.49 -81.21
C LYS A 302 60.17 -9.54 -81.18
N SER A 303 59.24 -9.53 -80.20
CA SER A 303 58.26 -10.63 -80.00
C SER A 303 56.95 -10.31 -79.22
N ASN A 304 55.90 -9.88 -79.94
CA ASN A 304 54.49 -10.37 -79.97
C ASN A 304 53.62 -10.76 -78.71
N ASN A 305 52.41 -10.14 -78.62
CA ASN A 305 51.01 -10.64 -78.38
C ASN A 305 50.43 -11.30 -77.06
N ILE A 306 49.23 -10.81 -76.63
CA ILE A 306 48.04 -11.48 -75.96
C ILE A 306 48.08 -11.79 -74.41
N VAL A 307 47.06 -11.68 -73.49
CA VAL A 307 45.54 -11.52 -73.41
C VAL A 307 44.77 -12.86 -73.09
N GLU A 308 43.63 -13.07 -72.36
CA GLU A 308 42.38 -12.34 -71.95
C GLU A 308 41.78 -12.77 -70.53
N LEU A 309 40.47 -12.59 -70.20
CA LEU A 309 39.85 -12.71 -68.83
C LEU A 309 38.33 -13.19 -68.70
N PRO A 310 37.76 -13.46 -67.47
CA PRO A 310 36.38 -13.97 -67.16
C PRO A 310 35.45 -13.06 -66.24
N VAL A 311 34.31 -13.58 -65.69
CA VAL A 311 33.17 -12.84 -65.02
C VAL A 311 32.49 -13.58 -63.80
N GLU A 312 31.55 -12.96 -63.04
CA GLU A 312 30.95 -13.31 -61.69
C GLU A 312 29.47 -13.86 -61.63
N ASN A 313 28.82 -13.99 -60.42
CA ASN A 313 27.43 -14.51 -60.17
C ASN A 313 26.74 -14.13 -58.78
N HIS A 314 25.49 -14.56 -58.46
CA HIS A 314 24.65 -14.04 -57.31
C HIS A 314 23.56 -15.01 -56.70
N SER A 315 22.88 -14.70 -55.56
CA SER A 315 21.73 -15.47 -54.94
C SER A 315 20.89 -14.74 -53.81
N GLN A 316 19.78 -15.31 -53.24
CA GLN A 316 18.68 -14.53 -52.58
C GLN A 316 17.71 -15.22 -51.50
N TYR A 317 17.43 -14.57 -50.33
CA TYR A 317 16.19 -14.53 -49.43
C TYR A 317 15.57 -15.75 -48.63
N GLY A 318 14.69 -15.48 -47.60
CA GLY A 318 13.62 -16.39 -47.02
C GLY A 318 13.06 -16.10 -45.56
N GLU A 319 11.74 -16.24 -45.25
CA GLU A 319 11.03 -15.96 -43.93
C GLU A 319 9.57 -16.56 -43.81
N LEU A 320 8.96 -16.88 -42.60
CA LEU A 320 7.52 -17.35 -42.33
C LEU A 320 6.99 -17.33 -40.82
N SER A 321 5.75 -17.84 -40.48
CA SER A 321 4.75 -17.35 -39.44
C SER A 321 3.85 -18.36 -38.55
N GLU A 322 2.73 -17.90 -37.90
CA GLU A 322 1.50 -18.54 -37.20
C GLU A 322 1.52 -19.16 -35.73
N GLU A 323 0.45 -19.42 -34.88
CA GLU A 323 -0.96 -18.93 -34.53
C GLU A 323 -1.66 -19.67 -33.27
N GLU A 324 -2.91 -19.30 -32.80
CA GLU A 324 -4.03 -20.07 -32.06
C GLU A 324 -4.54 -19.84 -30.54
N VAL A 325 -5.61 -20.58 -30.05
CA VAL A 325 -6.80 -20.16 -29.17
C VAL A 325 -7.41 -21.22 -28.14
N CYS A 326 -8.25 -20.88 -27.09
CA CYS A 326 -9.30 -21.77 -26.40
C CYS A 326 -10.32 -21.15 -25.32
N HIS A 327 -11.28 -21.95 -24.70
CA HIS A 327 -12.58 -21.54 -24.02
C HIS A 327 -13.15 -22.35 -22.77
N LEU A 328 -14.34 -21.96 -22.19
CA LEU A 328 -15.33 -22.60 -21.20
C LEU A 328 -15.20 -22.31 -19.65
N ASN A 329 -16.10 -22.58 -18.65
CA ASN A 329 -17.42 -23.30 -18.43
C ASN A 329 -18.25 -22.83 -17.13
N THR A 330 -19.44 -23.39 -16.76
CA THR A 330 -20.33 -23.05 -15.55
C THR A 330 -21.19 -24.22 -14.93
N ASN A 331 -21.79 -24.10 -13.69
CA ASN A 331 -22.99 -24.87 -13.17
C ASN A 331 -23.62 -24.44 -11.77
N VAL A 332 -24.76 -25.05 -11.32
CA VAL A 332 -25.67 -24.67 -10.17
C VAL A 332 -26.46 -25.86 -9.54
N GLU A 333 -26.89 -25.86 -8.24
CA GLU A 333 -28.04 -26.68 -7.69
C GLU A 333 -28.59 -26.28 -6.26
N SER A 334 -29.77 -26.80 -5.82
CA SER A 334 -30.48 -26.50 -4.52
C SER A 334 -31.63 -27.50 -4.12
N VAL A 335 -31.99 -27.65 -2.81
CA VAL A 335 -33.07 -28.58 -2.27
C VAL A 335 -33.72 -28.07 -0.93
N ALA A 336 -34.95 -28.52 -0.53
CA ALA A 336 -35.68 -28.15 0.72
C ALA A 336 -36.73 -29.20 1.25
N ASP A 337 -37.20 -29.01 2.51
CA ASP A 337 -38.48 -29.35 3.25
C ASP A 337 -39.07 -30.78 3.52
N GLU A 338 -39.54 -31.02 4.78
CA GLU A 338 -40.52 -32.03 5.35
C GLU A 338 -40.74 -31.72 6.89
N GLU A 339 -41.73 -32.16 7.72
CA GLU A 339 -43.18 -32.55 7.62
C GLU A 339 -43.85 -32.57 9.06
N GLN A 340 -44.96 -33.29 9.36
CA GLN A 340 -45.97 -32.89 10.40
C GLN A 340 -46.47 -33.87 11.53
N LYS A 341 -46.81 -33.29 12.72
CA LYS A 341 -48.11 -33.38 13.51
C LYS A 341 -48.61 -34.68 14.22
N THR A 342 -49.68 -34.51 15.06
CA THR A 342 -50.60 -35.44 15.82
C THR A 342 -50.31 -35.56 17.35
N TYR A 343 -51.26 -35.78 18.28
CA TYR A 343 -52.62 -36.41 18.33
C TYR A 343 -53.64 -35.73 19.29
N GLU A 344 -54.93 -36.10 19.21
CA GLU A 344 -55.99 -35.92 20.24
C GLU A 344 -56.78 -37.24 20.46
N GLU A 345 -57.37 -37.45 21.66
CA GLU A 345 -58.75 -38.01 21.91
C GLU A 345 -58.95 -38.63 23.32
N ARG A 346 -59.95 -38.14 24.07
CA ARG A 346 -61.08 -38.94 24.65
C ARG A 346 -62.10 -38.09 25.42
N LYS A 347 -63.33 -38.62 25.58
CA LYS A 347 -64.43 -38.06 26.38
C LYS A 347 -65.00 -39.10 27.36
N ASP A 348 -65.47 -38.63 28.51
CA ASP A 348 -66.76 -38.97 29.17
C ASP A 348 -66.71 -38.63 30.68
N GLY A 349 -67.82 -38.14 31.27
CA GLY A 349 -67.91 -37.86 32.72
C GLY A 349 -68.62 -36.57 33.12
N THR A 350 -69.92 -36.45 32.85
CA THR A 350 -70.71 -35.20 32.98
C THR A 350 -71.25 -34.89 34.40
N ASP A 351 -70.43 -34.98 35.44
CA ASP A 351 -70.81 -34.53 36.80
C ASP A 351 -69.66 -33.88 37.62
N VAL A 352 -68.48 -33.69 37.02
CA VAL A 352 -67.37 -32.91 37.61
C VAL A 352 -67.31 -31.50 36.99
N HIS A 353 -68.40 -31.07 36.35
CA HIS A 353 -68.32 -30.14 35.23
C HIS A 353 -68.02 -28.68 35.64
N GLU A 354 -68.48 -28.22 36.81
CA GLU A 354 -68.32 -26.82 37.23
C GLU A 354 -66.92 -26.51 37.79
N THR A 355 -66.32 -27.44 38.55
CA THR A 355 -64.92 -27.33 38.97
C THR A 355 -63.96 -27.58 37.81
N LEU A 356 -64.32 -28.46 36.86
CA LEU A 356 -63.58 -28.57 35.60
C LEU A 356 -63.68 -27.28 34.76
N ILE A 357 -64.84 -26.61 34.65
CA ILE A 357 -64.94 -25.36 33.87
C ILE A 357 -63.96 -24.30 34.38
N LYS A 358 -63.81 -24.10 35.69
CA LYS A 358 -62.78 -23.18 36.24
C LYS A 358 -61.35 -23.65 36.00
N LYS A 359 -61.07 -24.96 36.09
CA LYS A 359 -59.73 -25.49 35.84
C LYS A 359 -59.36 -25.51 34.35
N ASN A 360 -60.35 -25.65 33.48
CA ASN A 360 -60.20 -25.62 32.02
C ASN A 360 -59.99 -24.20 31.53
N ALA A 361 -60.70 -23.19 32.06
CA ALA A 361 -60.42 -21.78 31.74
C ALA A 361 -58.97 -21.38 32.05
N SER A 362 -58.44 -21.83 33.20
CA SER A 362 -57.03 -21.65 33.54
C SER A 362 -56.07 -22.46 32.65
N LEU A 363 -56.50 -23.61 32.12
CA LEU A 363 -55.74 -24.36 31.11
C LEU A 363 -55.72 -23.63 29.76
N ASP A 364 -56.83 -23.02 29.32
CA ASP A 364 -56.91 -22.26 28.07
C ASP A 364 -55.98 -21.03 28.09
N GLU A 365 -55.81 -20.38 29.24
CA GLU A 365 -54.81 -19.32 29.46
C GLU A 365 -53.37 -19.88 29.31
N ASN A 366 -53.03 -20.98 30.01
CA ASN A 366 -51.72 -21.63 29.90
C ASN A 366 -51.42 -22.12 28.47
N VAL A 367 -52.42 -22.58 27.73
CA VAL A 367 -52.29 -23.01 26.31
C VAL A 367 -52.01 -21.83 25.39
N GLN A 368 -52.63 -20.67 25.63
CA GLN A 368 -52.34 -19.45 24.88
C GLN A 368 -50.93 -18.90 25.17
N GLU A 369 -50.50 -18.92 26.43
CA GLU A 369 -49.12 -18.57 26.79
C GLU A 369 -48.10 -19.52 26.15
N PHE A 370 -48.34 -20.83 26.18
CA PHE A 370 -47.47 -21.83 25.55
C PHE A 370 -47.39 -21.66 24.03
N GLU A 371 -48.52 -21.43 23.35
CA GLU A 371 -48.56 -21.18 21.90
C GLU A 371 -47.98 -19.80 21.52
N GLY A 372 -47.87 -18.88 22.49
CA GLY A 372 -47.09 -17.63 22.38
C GLY A 372 -45.58 -17.90 22.45
N LEU A 373 -45.11 -18.50 23.55
CA LEU A 373 -43.70 -18.85 23.79
C LEU A 373 -43.12 -19.72 22.65
N LYS A 374 -43.92 -20.64 22.10
CA LYS A 374 -43.57 -21.47 20.94
C LYS A 374 -43.27 -20.64 19.68
N LYS A 375 -44.03 -19.57 19.43
CA LYS A 375 -43.80 -18.65 18.29
C LYS A 375 -42.60 -17.74 18.55
N GLU A 376 -42.40 -17.29 19.79
CA GLU A 376 -41.20 -16.55 20.18
C GLU A 376 -39.94 -17.39 19.99
N LEU A 377 -39.99 -18.68 20.33
CA LEU A 377 -38.91 -19.65 20.09
C LEU A 377 -38.65 -19.86 18.58
N GLU A 378 -39.71 -20.00 17.77
CA GLU A 378 -39.60 -20.15 16.31
C GLU A 378 -38.96 -18.91 15.64
N VAL A 379 -39.35 -17.70 16.10
CA VAL A 379 -38.74 -16.42 15.67
C VAL A 379 -37.30 -16.30 16.17
N ALA A 380 -36.99 -16.74 17.40
CA ALA A 380 -35.64 -16.73 17.94
C ALA A 380 -34.70 -17.68 17.17
N LEU A 381 -35.15 -18.90 16.86
CA LEU A 381 -34.40 -19.87 16.05
C LEU A 381 -34.14 -19.35 14.64
N SER A 382 -35.15 -18.76 13.98
CA SER A 382 -35.01 -18.11 12.67
C SER A 382 -33.94 -17.01 12.70
N LYS A 383 -33.92 -16.20 13.77
CA LYS A 383 -32.95 -15.11 13.96
C LYS A 383 -31.54 -15.61 14.29
N ILE A 384 -31.40 -16.73 15.00
CA ILE A 384 -30.11 -17.40 15.22
C ILE A 384 -29.54 -17.90 13.89
N GLU A 385 -30.37 -18.48 13.03
CA GLU A 385 -29.94 -18.95 11.70
C GLU A 385 -29.50 -17.78 10.80
N GLU A 386 -30.23 -16.65 10.80
CA GLU A 386 -29.77 -15.42 10.14
C GLU A 386 -28.40 -14.94 10.64
N PHE A 387 -28.16 -14.98 11.96
CA PHE A 387 -26.86 -14.60 12.52
C PHE A 387 -25.76 -15.59 12.14
N ARG A 388 -26.05 -16.90 12.08
CA ARG A 388 -25.12 -17.94 11.63
C ARG A 388 -24.67 -17.69 10.19
N ILE A 389 -25.62 -17.49 9.27
CA ILE A 389 -25.33 -17.19 7.86
C ILE A 389 -24.50 -15.91 7.71
N ARG A 390 -24.79 -14.86 8.50
CA ARG A 390 -23.99 -13.61 8.49
C ARG A 390 -22.57 -13.83 9.02
N ALA A 391 -22.38 -14.67 10.05
CA ALA A 391 -21.07 -15.02 10.58
C ALA A 391 -20.24 -15.84 9.58
N GLU A 392 -20.85 -16.86 8.95
CA GLU A 392 -20.21 -17.66 7.89
C GLU A 392 -19.77 -16.75 6.72
N GLN A 393 -20.61 -15.81 6.27
CA GLN A 393 -20.24 -14.82 5.25
C GLN A 393 -19.11 -13.87 5.70
N ALA A 394 -19.07 -13.49 6.98
CA ALA A 394 -18.00 -12.64 7.50
C ALA A 394 -16.65 -13.38 7.54
N ILE A 395 -16.66 -14.65 7.96
CA ILE A 395 -15.48 -15.53 7.95
C ILE A 395 -14.97 -15.71 6.52
N SER A 396 -15.83 -16.04 5.55
CA SER A 396 -15.43 -16.17 4.14
C SER A 396 -14.80 -14.90 3.56
N ARG A 397 -15.27 -13.71 3.98
CA ARG A 397 -14.67 -12.42 3.56
C ARG A 397 -13.31 -12.18 4.22
N ALA A 398 -13.14 -12.55 5.48
CA ALA A 398 -11.88 -12.45 6.19
C ALA A 398 -10.80 -13.36 5.58
N GLU A 399 -11.15 -14.62 5.29
CA GLU A 399 -10.26 -15.59 4.63
C GLU A 399 -9.81 -15.11 3.24
N VAL A 400 -10.71 -14.55 2.44
CA VAL A 400 -10.35 -13.94 1.13
C VAL A 400 -9.40 -12.74 1.31
N ALA A 401 -9.60 -11.92 2.34
CA ALA A 401 -8.72 -10.79 2.63
C ALA A 401 -7.32 -11.22 3.12
N GLU A 402 -7.23 -12.29 3.91
CA GLU A 402 -5.96 -12.87 4.38
C GLU A 402 -5.17 -13.52 3.22
N ASN A 403 -5.85 -14.26 2.35
CA ASN A 403 -5.26 -14.81 1.13
C ASN A 403 -4.79 -13.70 0.16
N ALA A 404 -5.53 -12.60 0.05
CA ALA A 404 -5.10 -11.45 -0.74
C ALA A 404 -3.88 -10.74 -0.13
N LYS A 405 -3.82 -10.60 1.20
CA LYS A 405 -2.68 -10.01 1.94
C LYS A 405 -1.41 -10.84 1.75
N THR A 406 -1.47 -12.15 1.96
CA THR A 406 -0.31 -13.05 1.86
C THR A 406 0.27 -13.08 0.43
N ALA A 407 -0.60 -13.11 -0.60
CA ALA A 407 -0.16 -12.99 -2.00
C ALA A 407 0.55 -11.65 -2.30
N LEU A 408 0.12 -10.55 -1.67
CA LEU A 408 0.77 -9.23 -1.78
C LEU A 408 2.13 -9.22 -1.09
N GLU A 409 2.24 -9.79 0.12
CA GLU A 409 3.50 -9.92 0.86
C GLU A 409 4.52 -10.78 0.09
N GLU A 410 4.09 -11.85 -0.59
CA GLU A 410 4.96 -12.63 -1.48
C GLU A 410 5.46 -11.84 -2.69
N GLU A 411 4.63 -11.05 -3.36
CA GLU A 411 5.08 -10.22 -4.48
C GLU A 411 6.03 -9.12 -4.00
N ILE A 412 5.81 -8.54 -2.82
CA ILE A 412 6.76 -7.61 -2.18
C ILE A 412 8.10 -8.32 -1.89
N LYS A 413 8.07 -9.54 -1.33
CA LYS A 413 9.26 -10.37 -1.07
C LYS A 413 10.03 -10.67 -2.36
N ARG A 414 9.34 -11.13 -3.41
CA ARG A 414 9.91 -11.35 -4.75
C ARG A 414 10.47 -10.07 -5.38
N ARG A 415 9.88 -8.90 -5.13
CA ARG A 415 10.43 -7.60 -5.56
C ARG A 415 11.69 -7.20 -4.81
N ARG A 416 11.78 -7.44 -3.49
CA ARG A 416 13.00 -7.19 -2.69
C ARG A 416 14.14 -8.09 -3.18
N GLU A 417 13.91 -9.39 -3.29
CA GLU A 417 14.91 -10.34 -3.78
C GLU A 417 15.41 -10.00 -5.20
N ARG A 418 14.52 -9.62 -6.13
CA ARG A 418 14.92 -9.14 -7.47
C ARG A 418 15.78 -7.87 -7.42
N LYS A 419 15.55 -6.94 -6.47
CA LYS A 419 16.41 -5.76 -6.26
C LYS A 419 17.78 -6.16 -5.70
N GLU A 420 17.82 -7.06 -4.72
CA GLU A 420 19.07 -7.55 -4.11
C GLU A 420 19.93 -8.32 -5.12
N ARG A 421 19.34 -9.25 -5.88
CA ARG A 421 20.04 -9.96 -6.98
C ARG A 421 20.60 -8.99 -8.03
N ARG A 422 19.87 -7.93 -8.38
CA ARG A 422 20.38 -6.86 -9.28
C ARG A 422 21.55 -6.08 -8.67
N LYS A 423 21.46 -5.71 -7.38
CA LYS A 423 22.55 -5.02 -6.67
C LYS A 423 23.81 -5.89 -6.63
N ALA A 424 23.68 -7.16 -6.26
CA ALA A 424 24.79 -8.11 -6.23
C ALA A 424 25.43 -8.32 -7.62
N ALA A 425 24.63 -8.41 -8.69
CA ALA A 425 25.14 -8.52 -10.05
C ALA A 425 25.92 -7.27 -10.50
N ILE A 426 25.47 -6.07 -10.12
CA ILE A 426 26.20 -4.81 -10.39
C ILE A 426 27.51 -4.78 -9.60
N THR A 427 27.50 -5.15 -8.31
CA THR A 427 28.74 -5.25 -7.50
C THR A 427 29.74 -6.23 -8.11
N ALA A 428 29.30 -7.43 -8.53
CA ALA A 428 30.17 -8.42 -9.16
C ALA A 428 30.79 -7.91 -10.49
N LEU A 429 30.05 -7.15 -11.30
CA LEU A 429 30.59 -6.52 -12.52
C LEU A 429 31.62 -5.43 -12.19
N HIS A 430 31.43 -4.65 -11.13
CA HIS A 430 32.42 -3.68 -10.67
C HIS A 430 33.69 -4.35 -10.14
N GLU A 431 33.57 -5.47 -9.43
CA GLU A 431 34.70 -6.29 -8.98
C GLU A 431 35.46 -6.93 -10.15
N GLU A 432 34.76 -7.49 -11.15
CA GLU A 432 35.38 -8.07 -12.36
C GLU A 432 36.13 -7.02 -13.19
N LEU A 433 35.58 -5.80 -13.33
CA LEU A 433 36.26 -4.67 -13.96
C LEU A 433 37.50 -4.25 -13.15
N SER A 434 37.35 -3.99 -11.85
CA SER A 434 38.46 -3.54 -10.99
C SER A 434 39.60 -4.56 -10.90
N SER A 435 39.28 -5.87 -10.95
CA SER A 435 40.28 -6.93 -10.98
C SER A 435 41.05 -7.01 -12.30
N ARG A 436 40.50 -6.50 -13.42
CA ARG A 436 41.11 -6.62 -14.75
C ARG A 436 42.26 -5.62 -14.95
N ASP A 437 42.10 -4.40 -14.45
CA ASP A 437 43.04 -3.30 -14.69
C ASP A 437 44.39 -3.50 -13.99
N THR A 438 44.45 -4.31 -12.93
CA THR A 438 45.70 -4.61 -12.19
C THR A 438 46.60 -5.64 -12.88
N SER A 439 46.10 -6.42 -13.84
CA SER A 439 46.84 -7.53 -14.47
C SER A 439 47.59 -7.16 -15.76
N THR A 440 47.28 -6.02 -16.39
CA THR A 440 47.78 -5.67 -17.74
C THR A 440 49.17 -4.99 -17.72
N ALA A 441 49.87 -4.99 -16.58
CA ALA A 441 51.20 -4.40 -16.43
C ALA A 441 52.36 -5.27 -16.98
N ASN A 442 52.14 -6.56 -17.23
CA ASN A 442 53.21 -7.51 -17.58
C ASN A 442 52.94 -8.32 -18.86
N GLY A 443 53.50 -7.84 -19.99
CA GLY A 443 54.01 -8.72 -21.04
C GLY A 443 53.07 -9.11 -22.20
N LEU A 444 53.17 -8.36 -23.29
CA LEU A 444 53.27 -8.85 -24.68
C LEU A 444 52.83 -10.31 -24.96
N LYS A 445 51.64 -10.47 -25.53
CA LYS A 445 51.50 -10.86 -26.94
C LYS A 445 50.07 -10.69 -27.45
N LEU A 446 49.95 -10.10 -28.63
CA LEU A 446 48.72 -10.00 -29.40
C LEU A 446 48.77 -11.09 -30.47
N ASP A 447 47.94 -12.12 -30.33
CA ASP A 447 47.43 -13.02 -31.39
C ASP A 447 46.40 -14.00 -30.77
N ASP A 448 45.44 -14.48 -31.55
CA ASP A 448 44.41 -15.48 -31.22
C ASP A 448 43.60 -15.31 -29.90
N ALA A 449 42.58 -14.44 -29.93
CA ALA A 449 41.49 -14.40 -28.94
C ALA A 449 40.10 -14.12 -29.57
N VAL A 450 39.80 -14.75 -30.71
CA VAL A 450 38.54 -14.56 -31.44
C VAL A 450 37.36 -15.29 -30.76
N LYS A 451 36.25 -14.57 -30.54
CA LYS A 451 34.93 -15.04 -30.06
C LYS A 451 34.91 -15.67 -28.66
N ASN A 452 34.55 -14.87 -27.65
CA ASN A 452 33.87 -15.36 -26.44
C ASN A 452 33.04 -14.27 -25.74
N ASP A 453 32.24 -13.53 -26.52
CA ASP A 453 31.21 -12.64 -25.97
C ASP A 453 30.18 -13.48 -25.20
N ARG A 454 30.31 -13.46 -23.87
CA ARG A 454 29.58 -14.34 -22.95
C ARG A 454 28.15 -13.82 -22.75
N SER A 455 27.34 -13.92 -23.80
CA SER A 455 25.96 -13.45 -23.94
C SER A 455 25.21 -13.34 -22.60
N LEU A 456 24.78 -12.13 -22.25
CA LEU A 456 24.35 -11.74 -20.89
C LEU A 456 23.33 -12.69 -20.24
N GLY A 457 22.44 -13.31 -21.01
CA GLY A 457 21.49 -14.33 -20.52
C GLY A 457 22.14 -15.55 -19.84
N LYS A 458 23.35 -15.96 -20.26
CA LYS A 458 24.12 -17.03 -19.59
C LYS A 458 24.72 -16.59 -18.25
N VAL A 459 24.96 -15.30 -18.05
CA VAL A 459 25.44 -14.75 -16.76
C VAL A 459 24.27 -14.55 -15.80
N LEU A 460 23.13 -14.08 -16.31
CA LEU A 460 21.92 -13.85 -15.52
C LEU A 460 21.11 -15.13 -15.21
N ASN A 461 21.50 -16.28 -15.79
CA ASN A 461 20.86 -17.60 -15.60
C ASN A 461 19.32 -17.58 -15.80
N ILE A 462 18.87 -16.80 -16.79
CA ILE A 462 17.44 -16.67 -17.11
C ILE A 462 17.04 -17.87 -17.97
N LYS A 463 16.15 -18.71 -17.45
CA LYS A 463 15.39 -19.66 -18.28
C LYS A 463 14.31 -18.89 -19.02
N PHE A 464 14.37 -18.96 -20.35
CA PHE A 464 13.19 -18.79 -21.21
C PHE A 464 12.44 -20.13 -21.26
#